data_AF-A0A3D5R904-F1
#
_entry.id   AF-A0A3D5R904-F1
#
_cell.length_a   1.000
_cell.length_b   1.000
_cell.length_c   1.000
_cell.angle_alpha   90.00
_cell.angle_beta   90.00
_cell.angle_gamma   90.00
#
_symmetry.space_group_name_H-M   'P 1'
#
loop_
_entity.id
_entity.type
_entity.pdbx_description
1 polymer ?
#
loop_
_entity_poly.entity_id
_entity_poly.type
_entity_poly.pdbx_seq_one_letter_code
_entity_poly.pdbx_strand_id
1 'polypeptide(L)'
;VNTVYDILGLHPEEITGDIEFRGNVNIMKAGIYNADWVNTVSPTYAKELEYDYFGEGLQDVIKENNHKMSGILNGIDYDVYNPQYDENIYENYTRSLKKKKNNKMMLLKELGLEENDEKPLIGVISRLDELKGVDLILHVMYEIMNLDVNLVVLGTGEKNYEDSFRQIASVFPNNARVIIDFNSEMASKIYAGSD
;
A
#
# COMPACT_ATOMS: atom_id res chain seq x y z
N VAL A 1 -23.43 15.20 27.94
CA VAL A 1 -22.41 15.66 26.97
C VAL A 1 -23.02 15.42 25.60
N ASN A 2 -23.28 16.48 24.85
CA ASN A 2 -23.81 16.33 23.48
C ASN A 2 -22.61 16.30 22.56
N THR A 3 -21.95 15.14 22.50
CA THR A 3 -20.65 14.93 21.85
C THR A 3 -20.61 15.45 20.41
N VAL A 4 -21.73 15.44 19.69
CA VAL A 4 -21.82 15.97 18.32
C VAL A 4 -21.70 17.49 18.30
N TYR A 5 -22.44 18.19 19.17
CA TYR A 5 -22.34 19.64 19.28
C TYR A 5 -20.97 20.07 19.81
N ASP A 6 -20.46 19.37 20.82
CA ASP A 6 -19.20 19.72 21.47
C ASP A 6 -17.98 19.54 20.53
N ILE A 7 -18.06 18.65 19.53
CA ILE A 7 -16.97 18.38 18.56
C ILE A 7 -17.17 19.12 17.23
N LEU A 8 -18.39 19.09 16.69
CA LEU A 8 -18.69 19.56 15.33
C LEU A 8 -19.46 20.89 15.31
N GLY A 9 -19.92 21.37 16.46
CA GLY A 9 -20.75 22.57 16.55
C GLY A 9 -22.18 22.40 16.01
N LEU A 10 -22.58 21.18 15.65
CA LEU A 10 -23.88 20.90 15.05
C LEU A 10 -24.94 20.63 16.11
N HIS A 11 -26.03 21.39 16.06
CA HIS A 11 -27.23 21.14 16.82
C HIS A 11 -28.00 19.94 16.25
N PRO A 12 -28.76 19.18 17.07
CA PRO A 12 -29.54 18.03 16.59
C PRO A 12 -30.50 18.36 15.42
N GLU A 13 -31.02 19.60 15.39
CA GLU A 13 -31.91 20.09 14.34
C GLU A 13 -31.21 20.28 12.99
N GLU A 14 -29.88 20.42 13.00
CA GLU A 14 -29.04 20.58 11.81
C GLU A 14 -28.61 19.22 11.22
N ILE A 15 -28.78 18.12 11.97
CA ILE A 15 -28.46 16.75 11.53
C ILE A 15 -29.63 16.22 10.69
N THR A 16 -29.74 16.70 9.46
CA THR A 16 -30.80 16.30 8.53
C THR A 16 -30.24 16.03 7.14
N GLY A 17 -31.05 15.36 6.31
CA GLY A 17 -30.79 15.17 4.88
C GLY A 17 -29.38 14.64 4.59
N ASP A 18 -28.55 15.51 4.03
CA ASP A 18 -27.22 15.21 3.50
C ASP A 18 -26.18 14.84 4.57
N ILE A 19 -26.42 15.20 5.83
CA ILE A 19 -25.48 14.98 6.95
C ILE A 19 -25.83 13.74 7.76
N GLU A 20 -27.11 13.44 7.92
CA GLU A 20 -27.60 12.28 8.66
C GLU A 20 -27.31 10.99 7.89
N PHE A 21 -26.80 9.98 8.57
CA PHE A 21 -26.63 8.66 7.99
C PHE A 21 -26.78 7.56 9.05
N ARG A 22 -27.92 6.84 9.00
CA ARG A 22 -28.22 5.67 9.85
C ARG A 22 -28.09 5.99 11.36
N GLY A 23 -28.67 7.10 11.78
CA GLY A 23 -28.67 7.58 13.17
C GLY A 23 -27.37 8.25 13.60
N ASN A 24 -26.44 8.51 12.69
CA ASN A 24 -25.15 9.12 12.95
C ASN A 24 -24.92 10.36 12.06
N VAL A 25 -23.93 11.17 12.42
CA VAL A 25 -23.40 12.24 11.55
C VAL A 25 -22.34 11.64 10.64
N ASN A 26 -22.50 11.83 9.32
CA ASN A 26 -21.52 11.39 8.33
C ASN A 26 -20.99 12.58 7.51
N ILE A 27 -19.77 13.00 7.85
CA ILE A 27 -19.11 14.15 7.23
C ILE A 27 -18.71 13.85 5.78
N MET A 28 -18.37 12.59 5.46
CA MET A 28 -18.06 12.18 4.09
C MET A 28 -19.31 12.29 3.20
N LYS A 29 -20.46 11.79 3.67
CA LYS A 29 -21.75 11.95 3.01
C LYS A 29 -22.04 13.43 2.77
N ALA A 30 -21.95 14.25 3.81
CA ALA A 30 -22.19 15.69 3.72
C ALA A 30 -21.28 16.35 2.66
N GLY A 31 -19.99 16.00 2.66
CA GLY A 31 -19.03 16.48 1.67
C GLY A 31 -19.39 16.06 0.24
N ILE A 32 -19.80 14.80 0.04
CA ILE A 32 -20.24 14.30 -1.26
C ILE A 32 -21.47 15.06 -1.75
N TYR A 33 -22.50 15.25 -0.93
CA TYR A 33 -23.72 15.97 -1.36
C TYR A 33 -23.46 17.46 -1.62
N ASN A 34 -22.63 18.13 -0.81
CA ASN A 34 -22.49 19.58 -0.86
C ASN A 34 -21.35 20.08 -1.77
N ALA A 35 -20.40 19.22 -2.15
CA ALA A 35 -19.36 19.63 -3.08
C ALA A 35 -19.91 19.78 -4.51
N ASP A 36 -19.39 20.76 -5.25
CA ASP A 36 -19.64 20.90 -6.69
C ASP A 36 -18.99 19.76 -7.48
N TRP A 37 -17.87 19.24 -6.97
CA TRP A 37 -17.11 18.15 -7.57
C TRP A 37 -16.40 17.32 -6.50
N VAL A 38 -16.35 16.01 -6.70
CA VAL A 38 -15.70 15.05 -5.79
C VAL A 38 -14.71 14.22 -6.58
N ASN A 39 -13.47 14.17 -6.12
CA ASN A 39 -12.43 13.35 -6.75
C ASN A 39 -12.01 12.16 -5.87
N THR A 40 -11.43 11.15 -6.52
CA THR A 40 -10.77 10.01 -5.87
C THR A 40 -9.50 9.59 -6.61
N VAL A 41 -8.75 8.63 -6.09
CA VAL A 41 -7.37 8.32 -6.47
C VAL A 41 -7.19 7.60 -7.82
N SER A 42 -8.27 7.15 -8.46
CA SER A 42 -8.21 6.61 -9.82
C SER A 42 -9.57 6.57 -10.50
N PRO A 43 -9.64 6.62 -11.85
CA PRO A 43 -10.89 6.49 -12.60
C PRO A 43 -11.63 5.16 -12.34
N THR A 44 -10.88 4.07 -12.12
CA THR A 44 -11.48 2.77 -11.81
C THR A 44 -12.07 2.79 -10.42
N TYR A 45 -11.35 3.32 -9.43
CA TYR A 45 -11.82 3.38 -8.06
C TYR A 45 -13.07 4.25 -7.91
N ALA A 46 -13.18 5.33 -8.70
CA ALA A 46 -14.42 6.13 -8.75
C ALA A 46 -15.66 5.31 -9.10
N LYS A 47 -15.51 4.32 -9.99
CA LYS A 47 -16.59 3.39 -10.38
C LYS A 47 -16.76 2.28 -9.36
N GLU A 48 -15.67 1.77 -8.80
CA GLU A 48 -15.70 0.69 -7.81
C GLU A 48 -16.50 1.09 -6.58
N LEU A 49 -16.38 2.34 -6.15
CA LEU A 49 -17.11 2.90 -5.01
C LEU A 49 -18.66 2.84 -5.15
N GLU A 50 -19.19 2.61 -6.35
CA GLU A 50 -20.63 2.38 -6.56
C GLU A 50 -21.08 0.97 -6.13
N TYR A 51 -20.16 0.04 -5.87
CA TYR A 51 -20.49 -1.30 -5.40
C TYR A 51 -20.45 -1.40 -3.88
N ASP A 52 -21.37 -2.17 -3.29
CA ASP A 52 -21.47 -2.35 -1.83
C ASP A 52 -20.14 -2.79 -1.18
N TYR A 53 -19.37 -3.61 -1.89
CA TYR A 53 -18.10 -4.14 -1.41
C TYR A 53 -17.02 -3.07 -1.22
N PHE A 54 -17.02 -2.02 -2.03
CA PHE A 54 -16.00 -0.96 -1.99
C PHE A 54 -16.52 0.36 -1.39
N GLY A 55 -17.82 0.59 -1.44
CA GLY A 55 -18.44 1.83 -0.99
C GLY A 55 -18.59 1.97 0.53
N GLU A 56 -18.30 0.91 1.30
CA GLU A 56 -18.34 0.91 2.78
C GLU A 56 -19.65 1.49 3.34
N GLY A 57 -20.78 1.19 2.69
CA GLY A 57 -22.11 1.68 3.04
C GLY A 57 -22.52 2.99 2.36
N LEU A 58 -21.62 3.73 1.73
CA LEU A 58 -21.90 4.97 0.99
C LEU A 58 -22.17 4.76 -0.50
N GLN A 59 -22.17 3.53 -0.99
CA GLN A 59 -22.31 3.26 -2.43
C GLN A 59 -23.56 3.89 -3.06
N ASP A 60 -24.68 3.97 -2.34
CA ASP A 60 -25.91 4.59 -2.85
C ASP A 60 -25.79 6.11 -2.91
N VAL A 61 -25.13 6.72 -1.91
CA VAL A 61 -24.79 8.14 -1.91
C VAL A 61 -23.88 8.47 -3.11
N ILE A 62 -22.91 7.60 -3.39
CA ILE A 62 -21.98 7.76 -4.50
C ILE A 62 -22.69 7.61 -5.85
N LYS A 63 -23.58 6.62 -5.99
CA LYS A 63 -24.43 6.45 -7.19
C LYS A 63 -25.29 7.68 -7.46
N GLU A 64 -25.95 8.22 -6.43
CA GLU A 64 -26.79 9.42 -6.55
C GLU A 64 -25.97 10.64 -7.01
N ASN A 65 -24.73 10.73 -6.55
CA ASN A 65 -23.83 11.85 -6.83
C ASN A 65 -22.82 11.56 -7.96
N ASN A 66 -22.97 10.47 -8.72
CA ASN A 66 -21.99 10.02 -9.72
C ASN A 66 -21.69 11.09 -10.79
N HIS A 67 -22.70 11.91 -11.13
CA HIS A 67 -22.58 12.99 -12.11
C HIS A 67 -21.49 14.03 -11.77
N LYS A 68 -21.02 14.09 -10.52
CA LYS A 68 -19.94 14.97 -10.05
C LYS A 68 -18.75 14.21 -9.45
N MET A 69 -18.71 12.89 -9.60
CA MET A 69 -17.59 12.05 -9.17
C MET A 69 -16.55 11.95 -10.29
N SER A 70 -15.27 11.94 -9.92
CA SER A 70 -14.18 11.66 -10.86
C SER A 70 -12.99 11.00 -10.22
N GLY A 71 -12.28 10.20 -10.99
CA GLY A 71 -11.00 9.65 -10.56
C GLY A 71 -9.84 10.39 -11.18
N ILE A 72 -8.90 10.84 -10.36
CA ILE A 72 -7.65 11.45 -10.79
C ILE A 72 -6.55 10.47 -10.40
N LEU A 73 -5.88 9.90 -11.42
CA LEU A 73 -4.79 8.96 -11.18
C LEU A 73 -3.65 9.66 -10.46
N ASN A 74 -3.25 9.11 -9.32
CA ASN A 74 -2.10 9.62 -8.58
C ASN A 74 -0.80 9.48 -9.39
N GLY A 75 0.05 10.50 -9.30
CA GLY A 75 1.42 10.45 -9.77
C GLY A 75 2.41 10.05 -8.67
N ILE A 76 3.66 9.91 -9.07
CA ILE A 76 4.82 9.84 -8.15
C ILE A 76 5.75 11.02 -8.42
N ASP A 77 6.58 11.36 -7.44
CA ASP A 77 7.63 12.36 -7.59
C ASP A 77 8.84 11.75 -8.31
N TYR A 78 9.14 12.20 -9.53
CA TYR A 78 10.25 11.70 -10.35
C TYR A 78 11.61 12.35 -10.03
N ASP A 79 11.66 13.34 -9.13
CA ASP A 79 12.93 13.81 -8.59
C ASP A 79 13.38 12.90 -7.44
N VAL A 80 12.41 12.34 -6.71
CA VAL A 80 12.64 11.37 -5.63
C VAL A 80 12.77 9.94 -6.15
N TYR A 81 11.82 9.47 -6.98
CA TYR A 81 11.75 8.09 -7.45
C TYR A 81 12.32 7.93 -8.86
N ASN A 82 13.65 8.04 -8.97
CA ASN A 82 14.33 8.00 -10.26
C ASN A 82 15.63 7.21 -10.23
N PRO A 83 15.67 5.99 -10.82
CA PRO A 83 16.87 5.16 -10.79
C PRO A 83 18.06 5.80 -11.52
N GLN A 84 17.85 6.84 -12.33
CA GLN A 84 18.95 7.54 -13.00
C GLN A 84 19.78 8.41 -12.03
N TYR A 85 19.17 8.90 -10.95
CA TYR A 85 19.80 9.86 -10.04
C TYR A 85 19.62 9.51 -8.54
N ASP A 86 18.90 8.43 -8.22
CA ASP A 86 18.71 7.99 -6.83
C ASP A 86 20.04 7.58 -6.21
N GLU A 87 20.50 8.34 -5.21
CA GLU A 87 21.77 8.10 -4.51
C GLU A 87 21.72 6.89 -3.57
N ASN A 88 20.52 6.37 -3.27
CA ASN A 88 20.33 5.25 -2.35
C ASN A 88 20.54 3.89 -3.02
N ILE A 89 20.53 3.82 -4.37
CA ILE A 89 20.71 2.57 -5.10
C ILE A 89 22.18 2.35 -5.47
N TYR A 90 22.59 1.10 -5.59
CA TYR A 90 24.00 0.75 -5.79
C TYR A 90 24.54 1.19 -7.15
N GLU A 91 23.71 1.13 -8.19
CA GLU A 91 24.10 1.56 -9.52
C GLU A 91 22.95 2.24 -10.26
N ASN A 92 23.11 3.51 -10.62
CA ASN A 92 22.11 4.25 -11.37
C ASN A 92 21.89 3.72 -12.79
N TYR A 93 20.64 3.67 -13.22
CA TYR A 93 20.22 3.16 -14.52
C TYR A 93 18.95 3.84 -15.04
N THR A 94 18.73 3.71 -16.36
CA THR A 94 17.48 4.14 -17.01
C THR A 94 16.70 2.93 -17.50
N ARG A 95 17.20 2.25 -18.52
CA ARG A 95 16.58 1.05 -19.13
C ARG A 95 17.61 -0.07 -19.27
N SER A 96 18.40 -0.31 -18.23
CA SER A 96 19.48 -1.32 -18.25
C SER A 96 19.19 -2.48 -17.31
N LEU A 97 18.81 -3.63 -17.89
CA LEU A 97 18.62 -4.87 -17.14
C LEU A 97 19.91 -5.36 -16.47
N LYS A 98 21.07 -5.13 -17.11
CA LYS A 98 22.37 -5.47 -16.52
C LYS A 98 22.61 -4.73 -15.21
N LYS A 99 22.31 -3.42 -15.17
CA LYS A 99 22.46 -2.62 -13.95
C LYS A 99 21.43 -2.96 -12.89
N LYS A 100 20.20 -3.31 -13.30
CA LYS A 100 19.19 -3.87 -12.37
C LYS A 100 19.69 -5.17 -11.72
N LYS A 101 20.28 -6.07 -12.52
CA LYS A 101 20.93 -7.31 -12.05
C LYS A 101 22.06 -7.03 -11.06
N ASN A 102 22.88 -5.99 -11.30
CA ASN A 102 23.90 -5.56 -10.35
C ASN A 102 23.30 -5.04 -9.03
N ASN A 103 22.24 -4.22 -9.08
CA ASN A 103 21.53 -3.75 -7.89
C ASN A 103 20.98 -4.94 -7.07
N LYS A 104 20.37 -5.92 -7.74
CA LYS A 104 19.90 -7.17 -7.11
C LYS A 104 21.03 -7.89 -6.37
N MET A 105 22.16 -8.13 -7.03
CA MET A 105 23.29 -8.85 -6.43
C MET A 105 23.88 -8.11 -5.22
N MET A 106 24.01 -6.79 -5.32
CA MET A 106 24.50 -5.97 -4.21
C MET A 106 23.51 -5.97 -3.03
N LEU A 107 22.20 -5.95 -3.30
CA LEU A 107 21.16 -6.07 -2.29
C LEU A 107 21.20 -7.44 -1.59
N LEU A 108 21.25 -8.53 -2.37
CA LEU A 108 21.34 -9.89 -1.81
C LEU A 108 22.56 -10.03 -0.89
N LYS A 109 23.70 -9.47 -1.31
CA LYS A 109 24.92 -9.44 -0.51
C LYS A 109 24.79 -8.60 0.76
N GLU A 110 24.24 -7.38 0.69
CA GLU A 110 24.01 -6.51 1.86
C GLU A 110 23.10 -7.20 2.89
N LEU A 111 22.10 -7.93 2.41
CA LEU A 111 21.15 -8.64 3.24
C LEU A 111 21.64 -10.04 3.68
N GLY A 112 22.81 -10.48 3.23
CA GLY A 112 23.36 -11.81 3.53
C GLY A 112 22.46 -12.95 3.04
N LEU A 113 21.78 -12.74 1.91
CA LEU A 113 21.04 -13.76 1.18
C LEU A 113 21.98 -14.49 0.20
N GLU A 114 21.51 -15.61 -0.35
CA GLU A 114 22.25 -16.33 -1.40
C GLU A 114 22.44 -15.43 -2.63
N GLU A 115 23.71 -15.17 -2.97
CA GLU A 115 24.14 -14.40 -4.14
C GLU A 115 23.93 -15.22 -5.43
N ASN A 116 22.68 -15.43 -5.82
CA ASN A 116 22.29 -16.12 -7.03
C ASN A 116 21.37 -15.23 -7.88
N ASP A 117 21.85 -14.85 -9.05
CA ASP A 117 21.19 -13.90 -9.92
C ASP A 117 20.06 -14.50 -10.76
N GLU A 118 20.04 -15.83 -10.92
CA GLU A 118 19.01 -16.59 -11.62
C GLU A 118 17.76 -16.82 -10.76
N LYS A 119 17.86 -16.74 -9.42
CA LYS A 119 16.70 -16.85 -8.51
C LYS A 119 15.90 -15.55 -8.46
N PRO A 120 14.59 -15.52 -8.75
CA PRO A 120 13.78 -14.31 -8.65
C PRO A 120 13.84 -13.67 -7.26
N LEU A 121 13.85 -12.34 -7.18
CA LEU A 121 13.76 -11.60 -5.92
C LEU A 121 12.40 -10.90 -5.78
N ILE A 122 11.58 -11.40 -4.86
CA ILE A 122 10.29 -10.81 -4.48
C ILE A 122 10.54 -9.75 -3.39
N GLY A 123 10.10 -8.50 -3.65
CA GLY A 123 10.12 -7.42 -2.69
C GLY A 123 8.71 -7.10 -2.17
N VAL A 124 8.53 -7.08 -0.84
CA VAL A 124 7.30 -6.63 -0.18
C VAL A 124 7.63 -5.36 0.61
N ILE A 125 7.12 -4.21 0.16
CA ILE A 125 7.26 -2.93 0.86
C ILE A 125 5.86 -2.41 1.18
N SER A 126 5.42 -2.56 2.42
CA SER A 126 4.05 -2.17 2.82
C SER A 126 3.92 -2.00 4.32
N ARG A 127 2.86 -1.31 4.76
CA ARG A 127 2.33 -1.56 6.10
C ARG A 127 1.85 -3.01 6.17
N LEU A 128 2.18 -3.71 7.25
CA LEU A 128 1.83 -5.10 7.43
C LEU A 128 0.48 -5.20 8.15
N ASP A 129 -0.62 -5.05 7.40
CA ASP A 129 -1.99 -5.11 7.91
C ASP A 129 -2.93 -5.87 6.93
N GLU A 130 -4.15 -6.18 7.39
CA GLU A 130 -5.15 -6.91 6.60
C GLU A 130 -5.59 -6.13 5.35
N LEU A 131 -5.68 -4.80 5.42
CA LEU A 131 -6.09 -3.93 4.30
C LEU A 131 -5.09 -3.97 3.14
N LYS A 132 -3.85 -4.42 3.39
CA LYS A 132 -2.82 -4.65 2.39
C LYS A 132 -2.79 -6.09 1.87
N GLY A 133 -3.74 -6.94 2.28
CA GLY A 133 -3.85 -8.32 1.84
C GLY A 133 -2.69 -9.20 2.31
N VAL A 134 -2.08 -8.85 3.44
CA VAL A 134 -0.90 -9.56 3.96
C VAL A 134 -1.25 -10.99 4.38
N ASP A 135 -2.46 -11.19 4.87
CA ASP A 135 -3.04 -12.50 5.14
C ASP A 135 -3.05 -13.40 3.90
N LEU A 136 -3.44 -12.87 2.74
CA LEU A 136 -3.45 -13.59 1.47
C LEU A 136 -2.03 -13.99 1.04
N ILE A 137 -1.08 -13.07 1.18
CA ILE A 137 0.34 -13.32 0.86
C ILE A 137 0.89 -14.43 1.77
N LEU A 138 0.69 -14.33 3.08
CA LEU A 138 1.19 -15.30 4.05
C LEU A 138 0.58 -16.68 3.85
N HIS A 139 -0.68 -16.78 3.41
CA HIS A 139 -1.35 -18.05 3.14
C HIS A 139 -0.61 -18.93 2.14
N VAL A 140 0.02 -18.31 1.12
CA VAL A 140 0.72 -19.02 0.04
C VAL A 140 2.25 -18.91 0.14
N MET A 141 2.79 -18.17 1.12
CA MET A 141 4.20 -17.79 1.13
C MET A 141 5.14 -18.99 1.24
N TYR A 142 4.79 -20.02 2.02
CA TYR A 142 5.61 -21.24 2.10
C TYR A 142 5.69 -21.98 0.76
N GLU A 143 4.60 -22.02 0.00
CA GLU A 143 4.60 -22.62 -1.34
C GLU A 143 5.47 -21.81 -2.30
N ILE A 144 5.38 -20.48 -2.25
CA ILE A 144 6.23 -19.58 -3.03
C ILE A 144 7.71 -19.77 -2.71
N MET A 145 8.07 -19.80 -1.42
CA MET A 145 9.47 -19.98 -0.99
C MET A 145 10.05 -21.33 -1.45
N ASN A 146 9.23 -22.36 -1.61
CA ASN A 146 9.65 -23.66 -2.14
C ASN A 146 9.90 -23.66 -3.66
N LEU A 147 9.60 -22.57 -4.38
CA LEU A 147 9.91 -22.39 -5.80
C LEU A 147 11.33 -21.85 -6.05
N ASP A 148 12.19 -21.86 -5.01
CA ASP A 148 13.58 -21.40 -5.07
C ASP A 148 13.72 -19.90 -5.44
N VAL A 149 12.97 -19.07 -4.71
CA VAL A 149 12.96 -17.60 -4.85
C VAL A 149 13.58 -16.94 -3.63
N ASN A 150 14.04 -15.70 -3.79
CA ASN A 150 14.42 -14.83 -2.69
C ASN A 150 13.26 -13.91 -2.31
N LEU A 151 13.11 -13.61 -1.03
CA LEU A 151 12.10 -12.74 -0.45
C LEU A 151 12.75 -11.67 0.43
N VAL A 152 12.41 -10.41 0.19
CA VAL A 152 12.75 -9.31 1.09
C VAL A 152 11.47 -8.58 1.48
N VAL A 153 11.22 -8.49 2.77
CA VAL A 153 10.09 -7.76 3.35
C VAL A 153 10.62 -6.55 4.09
N LEU A 154 10.10 -5.37 3.78
CA LEU A 154 10.35 -4.12 4.48
C LEU A 154 9.03 -3.50 4.90
N GLY A 155 8.82 -3.36 6.20
CA GLY A 155 7.64 -2.69 6.72
C GLY A 155 7.30 -3.07 8.14
N THR A 156 6.42 -2.28 8.75
CA THR A 156 5.92 -2.49 10.10
C THR A 156 4.40 -2.61 10.08
N GLY A 157 3.81 -3.22 11.10
CA GLY A 157 2.36 -3.23 11.22
C GLY A 157 1.87 -4.04 12.40
N GLU A 158 0.89 -4.90 12.17
CA GLU A 158 0.38 -5.77 13.21
C GLU A 158 1.39 -6.86 13.55
N LYS A 159 1.60 -7.05 14.86
CA LYS A 159 2.61 -7.97 15.39
C LYS A 159 2.49 -9.39 14.82
N ASN A 160 1.26 -9.89 14.64
CA ASN A 160 1.02 -11.24 14.11
C ASN A 160 1.57 -11.42 12.69
N TYR A 161 1.45 -10.40 11.84
CA TYR A 161 1.99 -10.42 10.48
C TYR A 161 3.51 -10.29 10.49
N GLU A 162 4.07 -9.39 11.31
CA GLU A 162 5.52 -9.29 11.48
C GLU A 162 6.13 -10.62 11.94
N ASP A 163 5.53 -11.25 12.95
CA ASP A 163 6.01 -12.50 13.53
C ASP A 163 5.92 -13.66 12.52
N SER A 164 4.89 -13.67 11.69
CA SER A 164 4.72 -14.66 10.62
C SER A 164 5.80 -14.53 9.55
N PHE A 165 6.12 -13.30 9.11
CA PHE A 165 7.24 -13.08 8.19
C PHE A 165 8.59 -13.43 8.83
N ARG A 166 8.82 -13.06 10.10
CA ARG A 166 10.03 -13.46 10.85
C ARG A 166 10.16 -14.98 10.91
N GLN A 167 9.06 -15.70 11.10
CA GLN A 167 9.05 -17.16 11.08
C GLN A 167 9.46 -17.70 9.70
N ILE A 168 8.92 -17.17 8.60
CA ILE A 168 9.33 -17.55 7.24
C ILE A 168 10.83 -17.31 7.04
N ALA A 169 11.36 -16.15 7.44
CA ALA A 169 12.79 -15.86 7.36
C ALA A 169 13.65 -16.82 8.20
N SER A 170 13.14 -17.31 9.33
CA SER A 170 13.83 -18.30 10.16
C SER A 170 13.87 -19.69 9.52
N VAL A 171 12.85 -20.05 8.72
CA VAL A 171 12.78 -21.32 7.99
C VAL A 171 13.65 -21.27 6.72
N PHE A 172 13.71 -20.11 6.05
CA PHE A 172 14.47 -19.91 4.82
C PHE A 172 15.58 -18.86 4.99
N PRO A 173 16.56 -19.08 5.89
CA PRO A 173 17.53 -18.05 6.27
C PRO A 173 18.52 -17.68 5.15
N ASN A 174 18.60 -18.41 4.05
CA ASN A 174 19.42 -18.02 2.90
C ASN A 174 18.62 -17.33 1.80
N ASN A 175 17.29 -17.32 1.89
CA ASN A 175 16.40 -16.86 0.84
C ASN A 175 15.43 -15.77 1.29
N ALA A 176 15.13 -15.66 2.58
CA ALA A 176 14.19 -14.67 3.11
C ALA A 176 14.84 -13.72 4.14
N ARG A 177 14.56 -12.43 3.99
CA ARG A 177 14.94 -11.38 4.95
C ARG A 177 13.75 -10.48 5.24
N VAL A 178 13.61 -10.12 6.51
CA VAL A 178 12.48 -9.32 7.01
C VAL A 178 13.03 -8.18 7.84
N ILE A 179 12.73 -6.97 7.42
CA ILE A 179 13.19 -5.72 7.99
C ILE A 179 11.96 -4.99 8.51
N ILE A 180 11.78 -5.04 9.82
CA ILE A 180 10.66 -4.37 10.48
C ILE A 180 11.08 -2.96 10.84
N ASP A 181 11.02 -2.08 9.84
CA ASP A 181 11.41 -0.68 9.95
C ASP A 181 10.76 0.16 8.84
N PHE A 182 10.78 1.48 9.00
CA PHE A 182 10.51 2.46 7.95
C PHE A 182 11.82 3.05 7.44
N ASN A 183 12.38 2.45 6.39
CA ASN A 183 13.66 2.87 5.84
C ASN A 183 13.54 3.16 4.33
N SER A 184 13.58 4.44 3.96
CA SER A 184 13.47 4.88 2.56
C SER A 184 14.65 4.45 1.70
N GLU A 185 15.87 4.44 2.25
CA GLU A 185 17.08 4.01 1.53
C GLU A 185 16.96 2.53 1.16
N MET A 186 16.58 1.68 2.12
CA MET A 186 16.35 0.25 1.88
C MET A 186 15.18 0.04 0.90
N ALA A 187 14.12 0.84 0.97
CA ALA A 187 13.04 0.78 0.01
C ALA A 187 13.53 1.05 -1.42
N SER A 188 14.34 2.10 -1.64
CA SER A 188 14.97 2.39 -2.94
C SER A 188 15.81 1.22 -3.45
N LYS A 189 16.64 0.62 -2.58
CA LYS A 189 17.46 -0.56 -2.94
C LYS A 189 16.59 -1.75 -3.35
N ILE A 190 15.50 -2.02 -2.61
CA ILE A 190 14.55 -3.09 -2.93
C ILE A 190 13.85 -2.80 -4.26
N TYR A 191 13.35 -1.58 -4.51
CA TYR A 191 12.75 -1.24 -5.82
C TYR A 191 13.72 -1.45 -6.99
N ALA A 192 14.99 -1.09 -6.82
CA ALA A 192 16.01 -1.29 -7.84
C ALA A 192 16.42 -2.76 -8.02
N GLY A 193 16.39 -3.56 -6.95
CA GLY A 193 16.86 -4.94 -6.95
C GLY A 193 15.80 -6.02 -7.20
N SER A 194 14.53 -5.77 -6.88
CA SER A 194 13.44 -6.76 -7.04
C SER A 194 13.10 -7.02 -8.51
N ASP A 195 12.63 -8.23 -8.81
CA ASP A 195 12.25 -8.69 -10.15
C ASP A 195 10.74 -8.55 -10.42
#